data_AF-A0A972RU42-F1
#
_entry.id   AF-A0A972RU42-F1
#
_cell.length_a   1.000
_cell.length_b   1.000
_cell.length_c   1.000
_cell.angle_alpha   90.00
_cell.angle_beta   90.00
_cell.angle_gamma   90.00
#
_symmetry.space_group_name_H-M   'P 1'
#
loop_
_entity.id
_entity.type
_entity.pdbx_description
1 polymer ?
#
loop_
_entity_poly.entity_id
_entity_poly.type
_entity_poly.pdbx_seq_one_letter_code
_entity_poly.pdbx_strand_id
1 'polypeptide(L)'
;MEKLLKFCFKGSRNYLHSTDVFNTMLSLFGKNISNIDFSFYRITDKNILLTDIKPSSNESLVFTFSFQRNKEKFTYYGLETKTPIDCRYPYDEDAIVANALLDLSQKCAILNSSTKYSFIEHLVALTKVMHLNFLPPNKGKWFFARLQLLEVPENFLPLKVCLKQKLGLKLTRSSVFVDDKLLGSIYFSLVGEK
;
A
#
# COMPACT_ATOMS: atom_id res chain seq x y z
N MET A 1 14.80 -18.18 1.92
CA MET A 1 13.98 -18.12 3.16
C MET A 1 12.56 -18.49 2.80
N GLU A 2 11.91 -19.35 3.58
CA GLU A 2 10.46 -19.57 3.52
C GLU A 2 9.81 -19.30 4.89
N LYS A 3 8.71 -18.56 4.92
CA LYS A 3 8.02 -18.21 6.18
C LYS A 3 6.52 -18.07 5.99
N LEU A 4 5.73 -18.80 6.78
CA LEU A 4 4.28 -18.61 6.84
C LEU A 4 3.94 -17.33 7.61
N LEU A 5 3.17 -16.45 6.98
CA LEU A 5 2.66 -15.20 7.54
C LEU A 5 1.16 -15.31 7.77
N LYS A 6 0.76 -15.19 9.04
CA LYS A 6 -0.66 -15.17 9.43
C LYS A 6 -1.14 -13.73 9.54
N PHE A 7 -2.30 -13.45 8.95
CA PHE A 7 -2.93 -12.13 8.95
C PHE A 7 -4.33 -12.18 9.54
N CYS A 8 -4.87 -11.02 9.90
CA CYS A 8 -6.27 -10.82 10.24
C CYS A 8 -6.91 -9.82 9.27
N PHE A 9 -8.22 -9.90 9.10
CA PHE A 9 -8.97 -8.90 8.34
C PHE A 9 -9.00 -7.55 9.07
N LYS A 10 -8.89 -6.48 8.29
CA LYS A 10 -8.84 -5.10 8.78
C LYS A 10 -10.19 -4.40 8.65
N GLY A 11 -10.75 -3.94 9.78
CA GLY A 11 -12.04 -3.25 9.79
C GLY A 11 -13.17 -4.20 9.37
N SER A 12 -14.00 -3.83 8.39
CA SER A 12 -15.10 -4.65 7.85
C SER A 12 -14.74 -5.46 6.58
N ARG A 13 -13.47 -5.44 6.16
CA ARG A 13 -13.02 -6.07 4.91
C ARG A 13 -13.01 -7.60 4.99
N ASN A 14 -13.19 -8.29 3.86
CA ASN A 14 -13.08 -9.76 3.76
C ASN A 14 -11.90 -10.16 2.87
N TYR A 15 -10.84 -9.37 2.90
CA TYR A 15 -9.62 -9.60 2.15
C TYR A 15 -8.41 -9.05 2.92
N LEU A 16 -7.24 -9.61 2.64
CA LEU A 16 -5.95 -9.19 3.17
C LEU A 16 -5.66 -7.73 2.76
N HIS A 17 -5.43 -6.86 3.74
CA HIS A 17 -5.16 -5.45 3.46
C HIS A 17 -3.67 -5.20 3.21
N SER A 18 -3.36 -4.45 2.15
CA SER A 18 -1.98 -4.21 1.69
C SER A 18 -1.10 -3.50 2.71
N THR A 19 -1.68 -2.62 3.54
CA THR A 19 -0.95 -1.93 4.62
C THR A 19 -0.40 -2.91 5.65
N ASP A 20 -1.12 -4.00 5.92
CA ASP A 20 -0.74 -4.95 6.96
C ASP A 20 0.43 -5.79 6.46
N VAL A 21 0.37 -6.21 5.20
CA VAL A 21 1.51 -6.85 4.53
C VAL A 21 2.74 -5.96 4.54
N PHE A 22 2.60 -4.68 4.19
CA PHE A 22 3.73 -3.73 4.22
C PHE A 22 4.32 -3.58 5.63
N ASN A 23 3.48 -3.37 6.64
CA ASN A 23 3.90 -3.29 8.04
C ASN A 23 4.61 -4.59 8.48
N THR A 24 4.11 -5.76 8.07
CA THR A 24 4.78 -7.06 8.32
C THR A 24 6.13 -7.13 7.63
N MET A 25 6.27 -6.69 6.38
CA MET A 25 7.57 -6.66 5.69
C MET A 25 8.57 -5.77 6.43
N LEU A 26 8.14 -4.58 6.89
CA LEU A 26 8.99 -3.70 7.69
C LEU A 26 9.35 -4.31 9.06
N SER A 27 8.47 -5.09 9.67
CA SER A 27 8.79 -5.80 10.92
C SER A 27 9.79 -6.94 10.70
N LEU A 28 9.78 -7.61 9.53
CA LEU A 28 10.69 -8.71 9.22
C LEU A 28 12.07 -8.22 8.80
N PHE A 29 12.11 -7.17 7.97
CA PHE A 29 13.35 -6.70 7.38
C PHE A 29 13.89 -5.46 8.10
N GLY A 30 13.09 -4.73 8.87
CA GLY A 30 13.46 -3.44 9.44
C GLY A 30 13.28 -2.29 8.44
N LYS A 31 13.38 -1.06 8.94
CA LYS A 31 13.17 0.18 8.17
C LYS A 31 14.42 0.67 7.42
N ASN A 32 15.61 0.17 7.76
CA ASN A 32 16.87 0.53 7.10
C ASN A 32 17.01 -0.22 5.75
N ILE A 33 16.15 0.17 4.81
CA ILE A 33 16.04 -0.34 3.44
C ILE A 33 15.69 0.84 2.52
N SER A 34 16.16 0.78 1.28
CA SER A 34 15.93 1.81 0.27
C SER A 34 15.40 1.23 -1.03
N ASN A 35 15.00 2.08 -1.98
CA ASN A 35 14.53 1.70 -3.31
C ASN A 35 13.47 0.57 -3.25
N ILE A 36 12.48 0.78 -2.39
CA ILE A 36 11.41 -0.18 -2.12
C ILE A 36 10.46 -0.19 -3.31
N ASP A 37 10.12 -1.39 -3.76
CA ASP A 37 9.12 -1.65 -4.77
C ASP A 37 8.20 -2.76 -4.27
N PHE A 38 6.96 -2.40 -3.95
CA PHE A 38 5.97 -3.29 -3.38
C PHE A 38 4.75 -3.35 -4.28
N SER A 39 4.52 -4.48 -4.94
CA SER A 39 3.44 -4.66 -5.91
C SER A 39 2.47 -5.76 -5.49
N PHE A 40 1.17 -5.50 -5.57
CA PHE A 40 0.10 -6.50 -5.46
C PHE A 40 -0.45 -6.86 -6.83
N TYR A 41 -0.68 -8.15 -7.03
CA TYR A 41 -1.20 -8.70 -8.28
C TYR A 41 -2.63 -9.21 -8.16
N ARG A 42 -3.06 -9.59 -6.95
CA ARG A 42 -4.41 -10.09 -6.68
C ARG A 42 -4.85 -9.84 -5.25
N ILE A 43 -6.17 -9.86 -5.07
CA ILE A 43 -6.83 -9.86 -3.77
C ILE A 43 -6.87 -11.30 -3.27
N THR A 44 -6.72 -11.50 -1.96
CA THR A 44 -6.82 -12.81 -1.31
C THR A 44 -7.46 -12.69 0.06
N ASP A 45 -8.12 -13.76 0.49
CA ASP A 45 -8.69 -13.97 1.82
C ASP A 45 -7.92 -15.06 2.60
N LYS A 46 -6.77 -15.48 2.09
CA LYS A 46 -5.92 -16.53 2.67
C LYS A 46 -4.60 -15.98 3.19
N ASN A 47 -3.97 -16.74 4.07
CA ASN A 47 -2.65 -16.45 4.59
C ASN A 47 -1.56 -16.61 3.52
N ILE A 48 -0.37 -16.07 3.78
CA ILE A 48 0.71 -15.96 2.80
C ILE A 48 1.92 -16.79 3.20
N LEU A 49 2.49 -17.51 2.24
CA LEU A 49 3.85 -18.03 2.33
C LEU A 49 4.81 -17.02 1.70
N LEU A 50 5.72 -16.46 2.49
CA LEU A 50 6.77 -15.58 2.01
C LEU A 50 7.98 -16.40 1.59
N THR A 51 8.50 -16.17 0.38
CA THR A 51 9.71 -16.82 -0.12
C THR A 51 10.62 -15.84 -0.89
N ASP A 52 11.93 -16.09 -0.94
CA ASP A 52 12.88 -15.43 -1.85
C ASP A 52 13.08 -16.22 -3.16
N ILE A 53 12.48 -17.41 -3.27
CA ILE A 53 12.50 -18.22 -4.47
C ILE A 53 11.42 -17.71 -5.41
N LYS A 54 11.83 -17.29 -6.61
CA LYS A 54 10.88 -16.86 -7.65
C LYS A 54 9.96 -18.05 -8.01
N PRO A 55 8.63 -17.90 -7.90
CA PRO A 55 7.73 -18.99 -8.27
C PRO A 55 7.78 -19.25 -9.78
N SER A 56 7.60 -20.52 -10.17
CA SER A 56 7.56 -20.93 -11.57
C SER A 56 6.27 -20.49 -12.29
N SER A 57 5.20 -20.24 -11.53
CA SER A 57 3.91 -19.76 -12.02
C SER A 57 3.43 -18.57 -11.18
N ASN A 58 2.66 -17.68 -11.80
CA ASN A 58 2.05 -16.52 -11.13
C ASN A 58 0.67 -16.83 -10.51
N GLU A 59 0.16 -18.06 -10.64
CA GLU A 59 -1.19 -18.41 -10.16
C GLU A 59 -1.39 -18.13 -8.67
N SER A 60 -0.41 -18.47 -7.83
CA SER A 60 -0.45 -18.21 -6.39
C SER A 60 0.17 -16.87 -5.98
N LEU A 61 0.76 -16.11 -6.91
CA LEU A 61 1.50 -14.90 -6.57
C LEU A 61 0.54 -13.77 -6.17
N VAL A 62 0.60 -13.36 -4.91
CA VAL A 62 -0.22 -12.27 -4.35
C VAL A 62 0.52 -10.94 -4.44
N PHE A 63 1.79 -10.91 -4.03
CA PHE A 63 2.62 -9.70 -4.07
C PHE A 63 4.10 -10.00 -4.30
N THR A 64 4.83 -8.96 -4.70
CA THR A 64 6.29 -8.90 -4.67
C THR A 64 6.73 -7.74 -3.79
N PHE A 65 7.80 -7.94 -3.02
CA PHE A 65 8.43 -6.91 -2.20
C PHE A 65 9.93 -6.91 -2.50
N SER A 66 10.40 -5.89 -3.21
CA SER A 66 11.80 -5.67 -3.51
C SER A 66 12.33 -4.45 -2.76
N PHE A 67 13.59 -4.49 -2.35
CA PHE A 67 14.28 -3.36 -1.73
C PHE A 67 15.78 -3.50 -1.91
N GLN A 68 16.52 -2.45 -1.56
CA GLN A 68 17.97 -2.46 -1.45
C GLN A 68 18.42 -2.34 0.00
N ARG A 69 19.50 -3.06 0.35
CA ARG A 69 20.24 -2.92 1.59
C ARG A 69 21.72 -3.10 1.29
N ASN A 70 22.58 -2.22 1.79
CA ASN A 70 24.01 -2.27 1.53
C ASN A 70 24.35 -2.37 0.02
N LYS A 71 23.56 -1.70 -0.84
CA LYS A 71 23.62 -1.73 -2.31
C LYS A 71 23.23 -3.06 -2.97
N GLU A 72 22.91 -4.09 -2.19
CA GLU A 72 22.37 -5.35 -2.72
C GLU A 72 20.85 -5.29 -2.85
N LYS A 73 20.32 -5.90 -3.91
CA LYS A 73 18.87 -5.96 -4.15
C LYS A 73 18.32 -7.28 -3.64
N PHE A 74 17.27 -7.19 -2.83
CA PHE A 74 16.51 -8.32 -2.32
C PHE A 74 15.12 -8.32 -2.97
N THR A 75 14.54 -9.49 -3.20
CA THR A 75 13.18 -9.63 -3.69
C THR A 75 12.52 -10.82 -3.02
N TYR A 76 11.34 -10.58 -2.47
CA TYR A 76 10.50 -11.58 -1.84
C TYR A 76 9.16 -11.66 -2.54
N TYR A 77 8.59 -12.85 -2.54
CA TYR A 77 7.34 -13.22 -3.18
C TYR A 77 6.37 -13.70 -2.09
N GLY A 78 5.18 -13.12 -2.07
CA GLY A 78 4.08 -13.58 -1.23
C GLY A 78 3.18 -14.51 -2.03
N LEU A 79 3.15 -15.79 -1.66
CA LEU A 79 2.33 -16.81 -2.30
C LEU A 79 1.08 -17.12 -1.46
N GLU A 80 -0.08 -17.17 -2.10
CA GLU A 80 -1.35 -17.56 -1.47
C GLU A 80 -1.26 -19.00 -0.95
N THR A 81 -1.61 -19.21 0.31
CA THR A 81 -1.70 -20.55 0.91
C THR A 81 -3.09 -21.16 0.75
N LYS A 82 -3.30 -22.36 1.28
CA LYS A 82 -4.64 -22.97 1.38
C LYS A 82 -5.40 -22.53 2.63
N THR A 83 -4.75 -21.86 3.58
CA THR A 83 -5.32 -21.56 4.90
C THR A 83 -6.03 -20.21 4.89
N PRO A 84 -7.34 -20.14 5.18
CA PRO A 84 -8.08 -18.88 5.22
C PRO A 84 -7.62 -17.98 6.37
N ILE A 85 -7.86 -16.68 6.22
CA ILE A 85 -7.81 -15.71 7.34
C ILE A 85 -9.11 -15.86 8.14
N ASP A 86 -8.98 -16.04 9.45
CA ASP A 86 -10.10 -16.37 10.36
C ASP A 86 -10.27 -15.37 11.52
N CYS A 87 -9.46 -14.31 11.56
CA CYS A 87 -9.52 -13.26 12.58
C CYS A 87 -9.78 -11.88 11.98
N ARG A 88 -10.18 -10.93 12.82
CA ARG A 88 -10.47 -9.54 12.46
C ARG A 88 -10.06 -8.59 13.59
N TYR A 89 -9.70 -7.37 13.25
CA TYR A 89 -9.48 -6.29 14.22
C TYR A 89 -10.12 -4.97 13.75
N PRO A 90 -10.53 -4.08 14.68
CA PRO A 90 -11.15 -2.80 14.34
C PRO A 90 -10.16 -1.86 13.65
N TYR A 91 -10.66 -1.07 12.71
CA TYR A 91 -9.87 -0.07 11.99
C TYR A 91 -10.75 1.12 11.63
N ASP A 92 -10.38 2.29 12.16
CA ASP A 92 -11.04 3.56 11.92
C ASP A 92 -10.21 4.36 10.90
N GLU A 93 -10.56 4.20 9.63
CA GLU A 93 -9.90 4.89 8.51
C GLU A 93 -10.26 6.38 8.49
N ASP A 94 -11.46 6.75 8.93
CA ASP A 94 -11.94 8.12 8.91
C ASP A 94 -11.16 8.99 9.90
N ALA A 95 -10.80 8.44 11.06
CA ALA A 95 -9.92 9.11 12.02
C ALA A 95 -8.55 9.51 11.44
N ILE A 96 -8.03 8.78 10.45
CA ILE A 96 -6.74 9.09 9.80
C ILE A 96 -6.84 10.38 8.99
N VAL A 97 -7.97 10.57 8.30
CA VAL A 97 -8.13 11.60 7.27
C VAL A 97 -9.06 12.73 7.69
N ALA A 98 -9.55 12.73 8.93
CA ALA A 98 -10.45 13.74 9.46
C ALA A 98 -9.93 15.19 9.27
N ASN A 99 -8.61 15.38 9.30
CA ASN A 99 -7.95 16.67 9.12
C ASN A 99 -7.18 16.77 7.79
N ALA A 100 -7.53 15.97 6.79
CA ALA A 100 -6.89 16.04 5.48
C ALA A 100 -7.27 17.35 4.77
N LEU A 101 -6.27 18.03 4.24
CA LEU A 101 -6.44 19.24 3.44
C LEU A 101 -6.36 18.89 1.95
N LEU A 102 -7.12 19.61 1.13
CA LEU A 102 -7.11 19.44 -0.33
C LEU A 102 -6.51 20.67 -1.00
N ASP A 103 -5.49 20.46 -1.84
CA ASP A 103 -5.04 21.45 -2.80
C ASP A 103 -5.69 21.15 -4.15
N LEU A 104 -6.75 21.90 -4.46
CA LEU A 104 -7.52 21.73 -5.69
C LEU A 104 -6.72 22.10 -6.94
N SER A 105 -5.78 23.04 -6.83
CA SER A 105 -4.98 23.52 -7.95
C SER A 105 -3.97 22.47 -8.41
N GLN A 106 -3.33 21.79 -7.46
CA GLN A 106 -2.33 20.75 -7.72
C GLN A 106 -2.89 19.33 -7.70
N LYS A 107 -4.18 19.17 -7.38
CA LYS A 107 -4.84 17.87 -7.18
C LYS A 107 -4.10 17.01 -6.14
N CYS A 108 -3.82 17.62 -5.00
CA CYS A 108 -3.14 16.98 -3.89
C CYS A 108 -4.04 16.87 -2.66
N ALA A 109 -3.80 15.84 -1.86
CA ALA A 109 -4.27 15.75 -0.49
C ALA A 109 -3.08 15.79 0.47
N ILE A 110 -3.22 16.51 1.58
CA ILE A 110 -2.16 16.83 2.53
C ILE A 110 -2.63 16.44 3.93
N LEU A 111 -1.71 15.89 4.72
CA LEU A 111 -1.92 15.60 6.12
C LEU A 111 -0.77 16.17 6.95
N ASN A 112 -1.11 17.02 7.92
CA ASN A 112 -0.14 17.71 8.78
C ASN A 112 0.00 17.10 10.17
N SER A 113 -0.86 16.14 10.51
CA SER A 113 -0.85 15.44 11.79
C SER A 113 -0.93 13.93 11.57
N SER A 114 -0.31 13.18 12.46
CA SER A 114 -0.42 11.72 12.48
C SER A 114 -1.36 11.29 13.59
N THR A 115 -1.88 10.09 13.41
CA THR A 115 -2.62 9.34 14.42
C THR A 115 -1.76 8.15 14.86
N LYS A 116 -2.34 7.23 15.65
CA LYS A 116 -1.70 5.97 16.06
C LYS A 116 -1.39 5.00 14.91
N TYR A 117 -1.91 5.24 13.70
CA TYR A 117 -1.73 4.35 12.56
C TYR A 117 -0.36 4.53 11.89
N SER A 118 0.08 3.54 11.12
CA SER A 118 1.39 3.57 10.48
C SER A 118 1.44 4.51 9.28
N PHE A 119 2.66 4.83 8.82
CA PHE A 119 2.89 5.63 7.61
C PHE A 119 2.10 5.12 6.40
N ILE A 120 2.12 3.80 6.13
CA ILE A 120 1.44 3.24 4.95
C ILE A 120 -0.09 3.30 5.09
N GLU A 121 -0.61 3.23 6.32
CA GLU A 121 -2.05 3.40 6.58
C GLU A 121 -2.48 4.84 6.29
N HIS A 122 -1.71 5.82 6.76
CA HIS A 122 -1.90 7.23 6.42
C HIS A 122 -1.83 7.48 4.91
N LEU A 123 -0.81 6.93 4.24
CA LEU A 123 -0.61 7.10 2.81
C LEU A 123 -1.78 6.51 2.00
N VAL A 124 -2.22 5.30 2.32
CA VAL A 124 -3.34 4.63 1.62
C VAL A 124 -4.66 5.38 1.84
N ALA A 125 -4.96 5.78 3.08
CA ALA A 125 -6.18 6.52 3.38
C ALA A 125 -6.20 7.90 2.69
N LEU A 126 -5.10 8.66 2.79
CA LEU A 126 -4.96 9.96 2.15
C LEU A 126 -5.09 9.87 0.61
N THR A 127 -4.52 8.82 0.01
CA THR A 127 -4.65 8.57 -1.44
C THR A 127 -6.10 8.30 -1.86
N LYS A 128 -6.88 7.59 -1.03
CA LYS A 128 -8.31 7.38 -1.30
C LYS A 128 -9.10 8.68 -1.21
N VAL A 129 -8.84 9.53 -0.21
CA VAL A 129 -9.45 10.86 -0.11
C VAL A 129 -9.17 11.69 -1.36
N MET A 130 -7.91 11.70 -1.81
CA MET A 130 -7.53 12.35 -3.06
C MET A 130 -8.31 11.78 -4.26
N HIS A 131 -8.46 10.45 -4.37
CA HIS A 131 -9.22 9.83 -5.46
C HIS A 131 -10.71 10.20 -5.43
N LEU A 132 -11.34 10.18 -4.26
CA LEU A 132 -12.76 10.51 -4.10
C LEU A 132 -13.06 11.96 -4.55
N ASN A 133 -12.11 12.88 -4.35
CA ASN A 133 -12.29 14.29 -4.67
C ASN A 133 -11.86 14.67 -6.10
N PHE A 134 -10.85 14.00 -6.69
CA PHE A 134 -10.29 14.40 -7.98
C PHE A 134 -10.56 13.43 -9.14
N LEU A 135 -11.15 12.26 -8.88
CA LEU A 135 -11.55 11.31 -9.92
C LEU A 135 -13.07 11.31 -10.08
N PRO A 136 -13.58 11.08 -11.30
CA PRO A 136 -15.00 10.88 -11.51
C PRO A 136 -15.53 9.73 -10.64
N PRO A 137 -16.79 9.82 -10.19
CA PRO A 137 -17.49 8.70 -9.59
C PRO A 137 -17.37 7.47 -10.48
N ASN A 138 -17.14 6.32 -9.86
CA ASN A 138 -16.96 5.05 -10.56
C ASN A 138 -17.70 3.95 -9.79
N LYS A 139 -18.15 2.91 -10.51
CA LYS A 139 -18.87 1.76 -9.94
C LYS A 139 -17.93 0.68 -9.37
N GLY A 140 -16.70 1.04 -9.03
CA GLY A 140 -15.67 0.08 -8.60
C GLY A 140 -15.02 0.50 -7.30
N LYS A 141 -14.06 -0.30 -6.86
CA LYS A 141 -13.24 -0.01 -5.68
C LYS A 141 -11.80 0.20 -6.10
N TRP A 142 -11.20 1.26 -5.56
CA TRP A 142 -9.78 1.53 -5.72
C TRP A 142 -8.97 0.64 -4.78
N PHE A 143 -8.16 -0.25 -5.35
CA PHE A 143 -7.24 -1.12 -4.62
C PHE A 143 -5.81 -0.63 -4.78
N PHE A 144 -5.06 -0.66 -3.68
CA PHE A 144 -3.62 -0.46 -3.70
C PHE A 144 -2.98 -1.50 -4.64
N ALA A 145 -2.26 -1.03 -5.65
CA ALA A 145 -1.63 -1.89 -6.65
C ALA A 145 -0.12 -1.92 -6.51
N ARG A 146 0.52 -0.77 -6.26
CA ARG A 146 1.97 -0.69 -6.11
C ARG A 146 2.40 0.50 -5.28
N LEU A 147 3.54 0.38 -4.63
CA LEU A 147 4.24 1.45 -3.94
C LEU A 147 5.71 1.40 -4.30
N GLN A 148 6.25 2.55 -4.68
CA GLN A 148 7.66 2.76 -4.91
C GLN A 148 8.13 3.86 -3.96
N LEU A 149 9.12 3.59 -3.13
CA LEU A 149 9.69 4.55 -2.18
C LEU A 149 11.21 4.56 -2.27
N LEU A 150 11.79 5.74 -2.13
CA LEU A 150 13.25 5.88 -1.99
C LEU A 150 13.72 5.28 -0.66
N GLU A 151 12.95 5.47 0.41
CA GLU A 151 13.23 4.99 1.76
C GLU A 151 11.95 4.92 2.61
N VAL A 152 12.02 4.33 3.80
CA VAL A 152 10.95 4.43 4.80
C VAL A 152 11.19 5.66 5.66
N PRO A 153 10.29 6.65 5.69
CA PRO A 153 10.49 7.84 6.50
C PRO A 153 10.38 7.51 8.00
N GLU A 154 11.27 8.10 8.82
CA GLU A 154 11.14 8.07 10.28
C GLU A 154 10.02 9.00 10.76
N ASN A 155 10.05 10.25 10.27
CA ASN A 155 8.94 11.20 10.35
C ASN A 155 8.35 11.38 8.94
N PHE A 156 7.03 11.23 8.82
CA PHE A 156 6.33 11.25 7.54
C PHE A 156 5.43 12.48 7.37
N LEU A 157 5.53 13.48 8.23
CA LEU A 157 4.73 14.70 8.17
C LEU A 157 5.57 15.92 7.75
N PRO A 158 4.99 16.88 7.03
CA PRO A 158 3.69 16.80 6.32
C PRO A 158 3.69 15.71 5.24
N LEU A 159 2.63 14.90 5.19
CA LEU A 159 2.45 13.89 4.15
C LEU A 159 1.59 14.47 3.04
N LYS A 160 2.09 14.46 1.80
CA LYS A 160 1.36 14.97 0.65
C LYS A 160 1.32 13.94 -0.47
N VAL A 161 0.14 13.72 -1.05
CA VAL A 161 -0.06 12.85 -2.20
C VAL A 161 -0.68 13.67 -3.32
N CYS A 162 -0.08 13.66 -4.50
CA CYS A 162 -0.53 14.43 -5.66
C CYS A 162 -0.81 13.51 -6.85
N LEU A 163 -1.99 13.62 -7.43
CA LEU A 163 -2.38 12.83 -8.60
C LEU A 163 -1.55 13.28 -9.82
N LYS A 164 -0.73 12.38 -10.37
CA LYS A 164 0.11 12.70 -11.54
C LYS A 164 -0.50 12.20 -12.84
N GLN A 165 -0.91 10.95 -12.88
CA GLN A 165 -1.30 10.31 -14.13
C GLN A 165 -2.46 9.35 -13.92
N LYS A 166 -3.40 9.35 -14.87
CA LYS A 166 -4.32 8.25 -15.11
C LYS A 166 -3.73 7.41 -16.23
N LEU A 167 -3.30 6.18 -15.92
CA LEU A 167 -2.79 5.23 -16.90
C LEU A 167 -3.99 4.42 -17.41
N GLY A 168 -4.65 4.93 -18.46
CA GLY A 168 -5.94 4.40 -18.91
C GLY A 168 -7.08 4.70 -17.93
N LEU A 169 -8.14 3.88 -17.96
CA LEU A 169 -9.34 4.07 -17.12
C LEU A 169 -9.24 3.42 -15.73
N LYS A 170 -8.28 2.51 -15.51
CA LYS A 170 -8.27 1.60 -14.36
C LYS A 170 -7.00 1.63 -13.50
N LEU A 171 -6.07 2.55 -13.75
CA LEU A 171 -4.84 2.66 -12.96
C LEU A 171 -4.50 4.14 -12.74
N THR A 172 -4.21 4.51 -11.51
CA THR A 172 -3.71 5.83 -11.15
C THR A 172 -2.28 5.73 -10.66
N ARG A 173 -1.51 6.80 -10.89
CA ARG A 173 -0.19 7.02 -10.29
C ARG A 173 -0.19 8.38 -9.62
N SER A 174 0.25 8.41 -8.37
CA SER A 174 0.36 9.61 -7.57
C SER A 174 1.75 9.73 -6.97
N SER A 175 2.29 10.95 -6.97
CA SER A 175 3.56 11.24 -6.29
C SER A 175 3.32 11.35 -4.79
N VAL A 176 4.27 10.83 -4.00
CA VAL A 176 4.25 10.88 -2.54
C VAL A 176 5.37 11.79 -2.08
N PHE A 177 5.04 12.75 -1.22
CA PHE A 177 5.98 13.69 -0.64
C PHE A 177 5.90 13.65 0.89
N VAL A 178 7.06 13.81 1.52
CA VAL A 178 7.19 14.04 2.96
C VAL A 178 8.05 15.28 3.13
N ASP A 179 7.59 16.26 3.91
CA ASP A 179 8.32 17.53 4.11
C ASP A 179 8.71 18.18 2.76
N ASP A 180 7.74 18.22 1.84
CA ASP A 180 7.88 18.68 0.45
C ASP A 180 8.94 17.99 -0.43
N LYS A 181 9.65 16.98 0.10
CA LYS A 181 10.60 16.16 -0.65
C LYS A 181 9.89 14.98 -1.28
N LEU A 182 10.20 14.71 -2.56
CA LEU A 182 9.66 13.56 -3.27
C LEU A 182 10.18 12.28 -2.62
N LEU A 183 9.28 11.50 -2.02
CA LEU A 183 9.60 10.21 -1.40
C LEU A 183 9.39 9.05 -2.37
N GLY A 184 8.45 9.19 -3.32
CA GLY A 184 8.18 8.13 -4.30
C GLY A 184 6.85 8.24 -5.02
N SER A 185 6.24 7.08 -5.30
CA SER A 185 4.97 6.98 -6.01
C SER A 185 4.09 5.87 -5.47
N ILE A 186 2.79 6.10 -5.43
CA ILE A 186 1.77 5.10 -5.10
C ILE A 186 0.81 4.92 -6.27
N TYR A 187 0.38 3.68 -6.49
CA TYR A 187 -0.47 3.28 -7.59
C TYR A 187 -1.70 2.57 -7.06
N PHE A 188 -2.87 2.91 -7.62
CA PHE A 188 -4.11 2.19 -7.33
C PHE A 188 -4.74 1.70 -8.61
N SER A 189 -5.30 0.50 -8.58
CA SER A 189 -6.11 -0.04 -9.65
C SER A 189 -7.60 0.01 -9.31
N LEU A 190 -8.41 0.37 -10.29
CA LEU A 190 -9.86 0.27 -10.20
C LEU A 190 -10.31 -1.14 -10.57
N VAL A 191 -10.86 -1.85 -9.60
CA VAL A 191 -11.50 -3.15 -9.81
C VAL A 191 -13.01 -2.92 -9.83
N GLY A 192 -13.65 -3.21 -10.97
CA GLY A 192 -15.10 -3.08 -11.12
C GLY A 192 -15.84 -4.14 -10.31
N GLU A 193 -17.06 -3.83 -9.91
CA GLU A 193 -18.02 -4.85 -9.48
C GLU A 193 -18.33 -5.77 -10.69
N LYS A 194 -18.30 -7.08 -10.47
CA LYS A 194 -18.69 -8.07 -11.47
C LYS A 194 -20.20 -8.01 -11.70
#